data_AF-A0A085G1Z7-F1
#
_entry.id   AF-A0A085G1Z7-F1
#
_cell.length_a   1.000
_cell.length_b   1.000
_cell.length_c   1.000
_cell.angle_alpha   90.00
_cell.angle_beta   90.00
_cell.angle_gamma   90.00
#
_symmetry.space_group_name_H-M   'P 1'
#
loop_
_entity.id
_entity.type
_entity.pdbx_description
1 polymer ?
#
loop_
_entity_poly.entity_id
_entity_poly.type
_entity_poly.pdbx_seq_one_letter_code
_entity_poly.pdbx_strand_id
1 'polypeptide(L)'
;MKVHDNQLVKKDQILFTIDQPRYQKALEQAQADVSYYQVLAGEKRREAGRRNSLGTQAMSREEIEQSNNVLQTVLHQLAKAEATRDLAELDLQRTIIRAPAEGWVTNLNVYTGEFITRGSTAVALVKRGSFYILAYMEETKLDGIRPGYRVQITPLGSNRILRGTVDSLSAGVTNASSTRDSKGMATVDSNLEWVRLAQRVPVRIHLDEQQANLYPAGTTATVVVTGDKDRNTDHESVFIKLMHRLREFG
;
A
#
# COMPACT_ATOMS: atom_id res chain seq x y z
N MET A 1 -15.16 6.05 17.27
CA MET A 1 -14.20 5.16 16.58
C MET A 1 -14.88 3.82 16.33
N LYS A 2 -14.75 3.20 15.14
CA LYS A 2 -15.51 1.98 14.78
C LYS A 2 -14.71 0.68 14.88
N VAL A 3 -13.39 0.76 15.06
CA VAL A 3 -12.49 -0.39 15.19
C VAL A 3 -11.49 -0.16 16.32
N HIS A 4 -10.99 -1.24 16.90
CA HIS A 4 -9.96 -1.24 17.94
C HIS A 4 -8.66 -1.87 17.43
N ASP A 5 -7.57 -1.69 18.19
CA ASP A 5 -6.27 -2.27 17.84
C ASP A 5 -6.34 -3.80 17.82
N ASN A 6 -5.56 -4.41 16.92
CA ASN A 6 -5.51 -5.86 16.64
C ASN A 6 -6.86 -6.48 16.23
N GLN A 7 -7.77 -5.69 15.66
CA GLN A 7 -9.03 -6.20 15.12
C GLN A 7 -8.88 -6.69 13.67
N LEU A 8 -9.51 -7.82 13.34
CA LEU A 8 -9.70 -8.26 11.96
C LEU A 8 -10.79 -7.41 11.29
N VAL A 9 -10.44 -6.74 10.19
CA VAL A 9 -11.36 -5.93 9.39
C VAL A 9 -11.51 -6.51 7.99
N LYS A 10 -12.69 -6.31 7.40
CA LYS A 10 -12.97 -6.67 6.00
C LYS A 10 -12.60 -5.54 5.06
N LYS A 11 -12.41 -5.87 3.78
CA LYS A 11 -12.28 -4.86 2.72
C LYS A 11 -13.46 -3.88 2.77
N ASP A 12 -13.18 -2.60 2.56
CA ASP A 12 -14.11 -1.47 2.54
C ASP A 12 -14.80 -1.14 3.88
N GLN A 13 -14.46 -1.86 4.95
CA GLN A 13 -14.90 -1.56 6.31
C GLN A 13 -14.35 -0.20 6.76
N ILE A 14 -15.21 0.62 7.35
CA ILE A 14 -14.84 1.95 7.87
C ILE A 14 -13.97 1.76 9.11
N LEU A 15 -12.77 2.34 9.07
CA LEU A 15 -11.84 2.36 10.19
C LEU A 15 -12.16 3.56 11.09
N PHE A 16 -12.09 4.75 10.52
CA PHE A 16 -12.42 6.00 11.21
C PHE A 16 -12.94 7.04 10.20
N THR A 17 -13.56 8.08 10.74
CA THR A 17 -14.12 9.19 9.98
C THR A 17 -13.47 10.47 10.50
N ILE A 18 -12.94 11.27 9.60
CA ILE A 18 -12.45 12.63 9.88
C ILE A 18 -13.67 13.54 10.05
N ASP A 19 -13.55 14.56 10.90
CA ASP A 19 -14.59 15.57 11.07
C ASP A 19 -15.05 16.17 9.74
N GLN A 20 -16.35 16.05 9.45
CA GLN A 20 -16.95 16.33 8.14
C GLN A 20 -17.60 17.72 7.95
N PRO A 21 -18.07 18.46 8.99
CA PRO A 21 -18.83 19.70 8.79
C PRO A 21 -18.15 20.71 7.86
N ARG A 22 -16.83 20.87 7.96
CA ARG A 22 -16.06 21.75 7.07
C ARG A 22 -16.10 21.31 5.61
N TYR A 23 -15.99 20.00 5.35
CA TYR A 23 -16.03 19.44 3.99
C TYR A 23 -17.45 19.48 3.41
N GLN A 24 -18.47 19.24 4.23
CA GLN A 24 -19.87 19.38 3.83
C GLN A 24 -20.20 20.81 3.43
N LYS A 25 -19.74 21.80 4.21
CA LYS A 25 -19.94 23.22 3.89
C LYS A 25 -19.17 23.67 2.64
N ALA A 26 -17.96 23.15 2.43
CA ALA A 26 -17.20 23.40 1.20
C ALA A 26 -17.92 22.83 -0.03
N LEU A 27 -18.49 21.63 0.07
CA LEU A 27 -19.29 21.04 -1.01
C LEU A 27 -20.55 21.87 -1.28
N GLU A 28 -21.30 22.24 -0.23
CA GLU A 28 -22.49 23.08 -0.35
C GLU A 28 -22.19 24.42 -1.05
N GLN A 29 -21.08 25.08 -0.69
CA GLN A 29 -20.64 26.30 -1.33
C GLN A 29 -20.31 26.09 -2.82
N ALA A 30 -19.55 25.04 -3.17
CA ALA A 30 -19.21 24.76 -4.56
C ALA A 30 -20.45 24.40 -5.40
N GLN A 31 -21.45 23.76 -4.79
CA GLN A 31 -22.72 23.44 -5.44
C GLN A 31 -23.57 24.69 -5.71
N ALA A 32 -23.52 25.68 -4.81
CA ALA A 32 -24.13 26.98 -5.01
C ALA A 32 -23.47 27.73 -6.19
N ASP A 33 -22.14 27.70 -6.29
CA ASP A 33 -21.39 28.30 -7.40
C ASP A 33 -21.76 27.67 -8.75
N VAL A 34 -21.83 26.33 -8.81
CA VAL A 34 -22.30 25.61 -10.01
C VAL A 34 -23.69 26.08 -10.39
N SER A 35 -24.62 26.12 -9.43
CA SER A 35 -26.00 26.54 -9.67
C SER A 35 -26.08 27.98 -10.20
N TYR A 36 -25.27 28.88 -9.66
CA TYR A 36 -25.16 30.27 -10.12
C TYR A 36 -24.68 30.34 -11.59
N TYR A 37 -23.57 29.69 -11.92
CA TYR A 37 -23.02 29.72 -13.27
C TYR A 37 -23.90 28.97 -14.28
N GLN A 38 -24.64 27.94 -13.86
CA GLN A 38 -25.62 27.25 -14.72
C GLN A 38 -26.73 28.20 -15.16
N VAL A 39 -27.29 28.97 -14.22
CA VAL A 39 -28.32 29.98 -14.53
C VAL A 39 -27.77 31.07 -15.44
N LEU A 40 -26.58 31.60 -15.13
CA LEU A 40 -25.91 32.63 -15.93
C LEU A 40 -25.59 32.14 -17.35
N ALA A 41 -25.07 30.91 -17.49
CA ALA A 41 -24.83 30.30 -18.80
C ALA A 41 -26.12 30.15 -19.60
N GLY A 42 -27.22 29.75 -18.94
CA GLY A 42 -28.54 29.67 -19.55
C GLY A 42 -29.05 31.02 -20.07
N GLU A 43 -28.85 32.10 -19.29
CA GLU A 43 -29.17 33.46 -19.71
C GLU A 43 -28.36 33.89 -20.93
N LYS A 44 -27.03 33.77 -20.88
CA LYS A 44 -26.13 34.17 -21.97
C LYS A 44 -26.32 33.33 -23.22
N ARG A 45 -26.70 32.06 -23.08
CA ARG A 45 -27.04 31.19 -24.22
C ARG A 45 -28.29 31.69 -24.94
N ARG A 46 -29.33 32.09 -24.20
CA ARG A 46 -30.54 32.68 -24.80
C ARG A 46 -30.26 34.03 -25.46
N GLU A 47 -29.44 34.85 -24.83
CA GLU A 47 -29.04 36.16 -25.37
C GLU A 47 -28.26 36.01 -26.69
N ALA A 48 -27.22 35.17 -26.70
CA ALA A 48 -26.44 34.88 -27.90
C ALA A 48 -27.29 34.24 -29.00
N GLY A 49 -28.15 33.27 -28.66
CA GLY A 49 -29.07 32.65 -29.61
C GLY A 49 -30.01 33.66 -30.27
N ARG A 50 -30.54 34.63 -29.50
CA ARG A 50 -31.39 35.70 -30.03
C ARG A 50 -30.61 36.60 -30.99
N ARG A 51 -29.42 37.06 -30.62
CA ARG A 51 -28.59 37.93 -31.48
C ARG A 51 -28.15 37.20 -32.76
N ASN A 52 -27.78 35.92 -32.66
CA ASN A 52 -27.46 35.08 -33.81
C ASN A 52 -28.67 34.94 -34.77
N SER A 53 -29.89 34.81 -34.24
CA SER A 53 -31.11 34.68 -35.06
C SER A 53 -31.51 35.99 -35.77
N LEU A 54 -31.26 37.15 -35.14
CA LEU A 54 -31.51 38.47 -35.74
C LEU A 54 -30.51 38.79 -36.87
N GLY A 55 -29.33 38.16 -36.82
CA GLY A 55 -28.30 38.27 -37.85
C GLY A 55 -27.77 39.70 -38.04
N THR A 56 -27.01 39.91 -39.12
CA THR A 56 -26.38 41.21 -39.41
C THR A 56 -27.35 42.28 -39.92
N GLN A 57 -28.64 41.95 -40.03
CA GLN A 57 -29.68 42.87 -40.47
C GLN A 57 -30.13 43.80 -39.35
N ALA A 58 -30.05 43.35 -38.09
CA ALA A 58 -30.46 44.12 -36.91
C ALA A 58 -29.35 44.31 -35.87
N MET A 59 -28.20 43.64 -36.02
CA MET A 59 -27.05 43.71 -35.11
C MET A 59 -25.74 43.79 -35.90
N SER A 60 -24.68 44.37 -35.33
CA SER A 60 -23.36 44.34 -35.94
C SER A 60 -22.70 42.96 -35.79
N ARG A 61 -21.75 42.62 -36.68
CA ARG A 61 -20.95 41.38 -36.55
C ARG A 61 -20.17 41.34 -35.25
N GLU A 62 -19.65 42.48 -34.82
CA GLU A 62 -18.89 42.63 -33.59
C GLU A 62 -19.75 42.32 -32.35
N GLU A 63 -20.99 42.83 -32.27
CA GLU A 63 -21.90 42.56 -31.15
C GLU A 63 -22.30 41.08 -31.05
N ILE A 64 -22.43 40.41 -32.20
CA ILE A 64 -22.70 38.97 -32.27
C ILE A 64 -21.50 38.20 -31.72
N GLU A 65 -20.29 38.52 -32.18
CA GLU A 65 -19.05 37.89 -31.73
C GLU A 65 -18.80 38.12 -30.24
N GLN A 66 -18.97 39.36 -29.76
CA GLN A 66 -18.87 39.71 -28.34
C GLN A 66 -19.85 38.88 -27.50
N SER A 67 -21.11 38.72 -27.93
CA SER A 67 -22.09 37.91 -27.20
C SER A 67 -21.71 36.43 -27.15
N ASN A 68 -21.20 35.88 -28.26
CA ASN A 68 -20.71 34.51 -28.30
C ASN A 68 -19.47 34.32 -27.40
N ASN A 69 -18.55 35.28 -27.38
CA ASN A 69 -17.36 35.26 -26.52
C ASN A 69 -17.72 35.34 -25.03
N VAL A 70 -18.72 36.16 -24.67
CA VAL A 70 -19.27 36.22 -23.31
C VAL A 70 -19.88 34.88 -22.92
N LEU A 71 -20.68 34.27 -23.81
CA LEU A 71 -21.23 32.94 -23.57
C LEU A 71 -20.12 31.91 -23.33
N GLN A 72 -19.09 31.86 -24.19
CA GLN A 72 -17.96 30.94 -24.01
C GLN A 72 -17.24 31.16 -22.68
N THR A 73 -17.00 32.42 -22.30
CA THR A 73 -16.39 32.76 -21.02
C THR A 73 -17.19 32.21 -19.84
N VAL A 74 -18.52 32.39 -19.85
CA VAL A 74 -19.40 31.87 -18.79
C VAL A 74 -19.44 30.34 -18.80
N LEU A 75 -19.39 29.68 -19.97
CA LEU A 75 -19.30 28.22 -20.03
C LEU A 75 -18.00 27.69 -19.43
N HIS A 76 -16.88 28.38 -19.64
CA HIS A 76 -15.62 28.02 -18.99
C HIS A 76 -15.66 28.27 -17.48
N GLN A 77 -16.33 29.33 -17.01
CA GLN A 77 -16.55 29.56 -15.58
C GLN A 77 -17.42 28.46 -14.96
N LEU A 78 -18.48 28.03 -15.65
CA LEU A 78 -19.30 26.90 -15.24
C LEU A 78 -18.47 25.62 -15.11
N ALA A 79 -17.70 25.27 -16.14
CA ALA A 79 -16.84 24.08 -16.12
C ALA A 79 -15.82 24.13 -14.97
N LYS A 80 -15.27 25.30 -14.65
CA LYS A 80 -14.39 25.50 -13.49
C LYS A 80 -15.12 25.29 -12.17
N ALA A 81 -16.35 25.79 -12.04
CA ALA A 81 -17.17 25.59 -10.84
C ALA A 81 -17.53 24.11 -10.65
N GLU A 82 -17.87 23.41 -11.73
CA GLU A 82 -18.14 21.96 -11.72
C GLU A 82 -16.92 21.18 -11.22
N ALA A 83 -15.73 21.45 -11.76
CA ALA A 83 -14.49 20.84 -11.30
C ALA A 83 -14.19 21.12 -9.81
N THR A 84 -14.53 22.31 -9.33
CA THR A 84 -14.38 22.69 -7.91
C THR A 84 -15.35 21.90 -7.02
N ARG A 85 -16.59 21.71 -7.47
CA ARG A 85 -17.59 20.87 -6.79
C ARG A 85 -17.15 19.42 -6.72
N ASP A 86 -16.65 18.87 -7.83
CA ASP A 86 -16.19 17.48 -7.89
C ASP A 86 -14.99 17.25 -6.96
N LEU A 87 -14.09 18.24 -6.85
CA LEU A 87 -12.98 18.19 -5.89
C LEU A 87 -13.49 18.20 -4.43
N ALA A 88 -14.44 19.07 -4.10
CA ALA A 88 -15.02 19.13 -2.76
C ALA A 88 -15.77 17.84 -2.40
N GLU A 89 -16.45 17.23 -3.37
CA GLU A 89 -17.12 15.94 -3.22
C GLU A 89 -16.12 14.82 -2.94
N LEU A 90 -15.02 14.78 -3.69
CA LEU A 90 -13.94 13.82 -3.49
C LEU A 90 -13.27 13.99 -2.12
N ASP A 91 -13.03 15.23 -1.69
CA ASP A 91 -12.45 15.51 -0.38
C ASP A 91 -13.40 15.07 0.75
N LEU A 92 -14.71 15.29 0.61
CA LEU A 92 -15.72 14.78 1.55
C LEU A 92 -15.72 13.24 1.59
N GLN A 93 -15.67 12.57 0.44
CA GLN A 93 -15.59 11.09 0.40
C GLN A 93 -14.32 10.57 1.08
N ARG A 94 -13.19 11.26 0.91
CA ARG A 94 -11.89 10.94 1.51
C ARG A 94 -11.82 11.18 3.02
N THR A 95 -12.84 11.81 3.63
CA THR A 95 -12.95 11.86 5.10
C THR A 95 -13.27 10.49 5.71
N ILE A 96 -13.83 9.56 4.94
CA ILE A 96 -14.17 8.22 5.41
C ILE A 96 -13.03 7.28 5.05
N ILE A 97 -12.22 6.92 6.05
CA ILE A 97 -11.08 6.03 5.84
C ILE A 97 -11.55 4.58 5.95
N ARG A 98 -11.33 3.82 4.88
CA ARG A 98 -11.75 2.42 4.73
C ARG A 98 -10.55 1.50 4.59
N ALA A 99 -10.72 0.25 5.00
CA ALA A 99 -9.70 -0.78 4.83
C ALA A 99 -9.56 -1.16 3.33
N PRO A 100 -8.37 -1.03 2.70
CA PRO A 100 -8.16 -1.38 1.29
C PRO A 100 -8.25 -2.89 1.01
N ALA A 101 -8.11 -3.72 2.04
CA ALA A 101 -8.20 -5.18 1.96
C ALA A 101 -8.67 -5.76 3.30
N GLU A 102 -9.01 -7.05 3.30
CA GLU A 102 -9.19 -7.78 4.55
C GLU A 102 -7.84 -7.97 5.25
N GLY A 103 -7.78 -7.70 6.56
CA GLY A 103 -6.53 -7.74 7.31
C GLY A 103 -6.68 -7.37 8.78
N TRP A 104 -5.57 -7.42 9.49
CA TRP A 104 -5.47 -7.03 10.90
C TRP A 104 -5.05 -5.57 10.99
N VAL A 105 -5.81 -4.78 11.73
CA VAL A 105 -5.43 -3.40 12.06
C VAL A 105 -4.37 -3.46 13.16
N THR A 106 -3.22 -2.84 12.93
CA THR A 106 -2.13 -2.74 13.92
C THR A 106 -1.68 -1.30 14.07
N ASN A 107 -1.08 -0.99 15.22
CA ASN A 107 -0.50 0.32 15.50
C ASN A 107 -1.53 1.45 15.37
N LEU A 108 -2.74 1.21 15.88
CA LEU A 108 -3.83 2.18 15.86
C LEU A 108 -3.58 3.29 16.90
N ASN A 109 -2.64 4.19 16.60
CA ASN A 109 -2.30 5.35 17.43
C ASN A 109 -3.15 6.57 17.04
N VAL A 110 -4.47 6.41 16.96
CA VAL A 110 -5.38 7.51 16.68
C VAL A 110 -6.38 7.60 17.82
N TYR A 111 -6.30 8.68 18.59
CA TYR A 111 -7.27 8.98 19.63
C TYR A 111 -8.44 9.77 19.07
N THR A 112 -9.62 9.62 19.69
CA THR A 112 -10.78 10.42 19.30
C THR A 112 -10.50 11.90 19.61
N GLY A 113 -10.61 12.76 18.59
CA GLY A 113 -10.30 14.19 18.69
C GLY A 113 -8.87 14.57 18.30
N GLU A 114 -8.02 13.59 17.96
CA GLU A 114 -6.67 13.86 17.47
C GLU A 114 -6.68 14.43 16.04
N PHE A 115 -5.81 15.41 15.80
CA PHE A 115 -5.70 16.05 14.50
C PHE A 115 -4.75 15.27 13.58
N ILE A 116 -5.25 14.80 12.45
CA ILE A 116 -4.47 14.06 11.46
C ILE A 116 -4.13 14.99 10.29
N THR A 117 -2.84 15.14 10.00
CA THR A 117 -2.34 15.89 8.85
C THR A 117 -2.26 15.01 7.60
N ARG A 118 -2.43 15.61 6.43
CA ARG A 118 -2.26 14.89 5.15
C ARG A 118 -0.82 14.37 5.05
N GLY A 119 -0.67 13.06 4.82
CA GLY A 119 0.64 12.41 4.68
C GLY A 119 1.17 11.75 5.96
N SER A 120 0.48 11.85 7.10
CA SER A 120 0.84 11.08 8.29
C SER A 120 0.26 9.65 8.22
N THR A 121 0.98 8.69 8.82
CA THR A 121 0.49 7.32 8.95
C THR A 121 -0.42 7.25 10.17
N ALA A 122 -1.73 7.15 9.95
CA ALA A 122 -2.71 7.03 11.02
C ALA A 122 -2.90 5.58 11.48
N VAL A 123 -2.90 4.62 10.54
CA VAL A 123 -3.22 3.21 10.80
C VAL A 123 -2.36 2.31 9.93
N ALA A 124 -1.85 1.21 10.50
CA ALA A 124 -1.27 0.13 9.72
C ALA A 124 -2.28 -1.02 9.55
N LEU A 125 -2.33 -1.60 8.35
CA LEU A 125 -3.16 -2.76 8.05
C LEU A 125 -2.26 -3.87 7.52
N VAL A 126 -2.23 -5.00 8.23
CA VAL A 126 -1.56 -6.22 7.80
C VAL A 126 -2.57 -7.07 7.04
N LYS A 127 -2.42 -7.13 5.70
CA LYS A 127 -3.33 -7.89 4.83
C LYS A 127 -3.35 -9.38 5.21
N ARG A 128 -4.54 -9.97 5.27
CA ARG A 128 -4.71 -11.41 5.47
C ARG A 128 -4.25 -12.17 4.22
N GLY A 129 -3.59 -13.31 4.39
CA GLY A 129 -3.10 -14.11 3.25
C GLY A 129 -1.82 -13.59 2.59
N SER A 130 -1.22 -12.50 3.09
CA SER A 130 0.02 -11.94 2.54
C SER A 130 1.26 -12.24 3.40
N PHE A 131 1.16 -13.19 4.32
CA PHE A 131 2.29 -13.55 5.18
C PHE A 131 3.27 -14.39 4.37
N TYR A 132 4.55 -14.08 4.52
CA TYR A 132 5.66 -14.82 3.94
C TYR A 132 6.80 -14.83 4.95
N ILE A 133 7.70 -15.79 4.79
CA ILE A 133 8.91 -15.87 5.60
C ILE A 133 10.09 -15.43 4.75
N LEU A 134 10.93 -14.59 5.32
CA LEU A 134 12.23 -14.25 4.78
C LEU A 134 13.29 -15.04 5.54
N ALA A 135 13.89 -16.02 4.88
CA ALA A 135 14.99 -16.79 5.42
C ALA A 135 16.32 -16.24 4.87
N TYR A 136 17.20 -15.82 5.76
CA TYR A 136 18.53 -15.32 5.40
C TYR A 136 19.53 -16.48 5.33
N MET A 137 19.72 -17.01 4.13
CA MET A 137 20.51 -18.22 3.89
C MET A 137 21.95 -17.86 3.55
N GLU A 138 22.89 -18.71 3.93
CA GLU A 138 24.31 -18.52 3.56
C GLU A 138 24.48 -18.73 2.07
N GLU A 139 25.20 -17.82 1.42
CA GLU A 139 25.52 -17.88 -0.02
C GLU A 139 26.09 -19.24 -0.43
N THR A 140 26.97 -19.81 0.41
CA THR A 140 27.59 -21.14 0.18
C THR A 140 26.61 -22.30 0.20
N LYS A 141 25.41 -22.13 0.76
CA LYS A 141 24.36 -23.15 0.88
C LYS A 141 23.22 -22.96 -0.12
N LEU A 142 23.33 -22.00 -1.04
CA LEU A 142 22.30 -21.74 -2.04
C LEU A 142 22.08 -22.86 -3.03
N ASP A 143 23.10 -23.70 -3.30
CA ASP A 143 22.96 -24.84 -4.23
C ASP A 143 21.88 -25.84 -3.77
N GLY A 144 21.64 -25.92 -2.45
CA GLY A 144 20.57 -26.73 -1.86
C GLY A 144 19.19 -26.08 -1.87
N ILE A 145 19.03 -24.88 -2.45
CA ILE A 145 17.79 -24.10 -2.42
C ILE A 145 17.29 -23.91 -3.84
N ARG A 146 16.11 -24.47 -4.14
CA ARG A 146 15.45 -24.26 -5.43
C ARG A 146 14.01 -23.80 -5.22
N PRO A 147 13.49 -22.91 -6.10
CA PRO A 147 12.06 -22.63 -6.15
C PRO A 147 11.25 -23.92 -6.19
N GLY A 148 10.19 -24.01 -5.39
CA GLY A 148 9.34 -25.18 -5.24
C GLY A 148 9.75 -26.16 -4.12
N TYR A 149 10.96 -26.04 -3.56
CA TYR A 149 11.38 -26.94 -2.46
C TYR A 149 10.54 -26.73 -1.20
N ARG A 150 10.33 -27.83 -0.48
CA ARG A 150 9.62 -27.90 0.78
C ARG A 150 10.47 -27.40 1.93
N VAL A 151 9.81 -26.71 2.85
CA VAL A 151 10.45 -26.05 3.98
C VAL A 151 9.66 -26.31 5.26
N GLN A 152 10.39 -26.64 6.32
CA GLN A 152 9.87 -26.69 7.68
C GLN A 152 10.27 -25.42 8.42
N ILE A 153 9.30 -24.83 9.10
CA ILE A 153 9.45 -23.57 9.81
C ILE A 153 9.05 -23.81 11.26
N THR A 154 9.95 -23.46 12.19
CA THR A 154 9.70 -23.54 13.62
C THR A 154 9.80 -22.13 14.21
N PRO A 155 8.68 -21.49 14.55
CA PRO A 155 8.68 -20.20 15.24
C PRO A 155 9.43 -20.31 16.57
N LEU A 156 10.24 -19.30 16.90
CA LEU A 156 10.99 -19.28 18.14
C LEU A 156 10.04 -19.32 19.34
N GLY A 157 10.32 -20.20 20.30
CA GLY A 157 9.45 -20.40 21.47
C GLY A 157 8.19 -21.22 21.20
N SER A 158 8.07 -21.86 20.04
CA SER A 158 6.98 -22.77 19.71
C SER A 158 7.46 -24.15 19.28
N ASN A 159 6.77 -25.19 19.75
CA ASN A 159 7.03 -26.58 19.32
C ASN A 159 6.23 -26.96 18.06
N ARG A 160 5.57 -26.00 17.41
CA ARG A 160 4.77 -26.26 16.20
C ARG A 160 5.65 -26.11 14.96
N ILE A 161 5.61 -27.11 14.10
CA ILE A 161 6.26 -27.07 12.78
C ILE A 161 5.23 -26.63 11.76
N LEU A 162 5.46 -25.46 11.17
CA LEU A 162 4.73 -24.95 10.02
C LEU A 162 5.42 -25.45 8.74
N ARG A 163 4.64 -25.58 7.67
CA ARG A 163 5.13 -26.03 6.36
C ARG A 163 4.96 -24.93 5.32
N GLY A 164 5.85 -24.94 4.34
CA GLY A 164 5.83 -23.98 3.25
C GLY A 164 6.68 -24.40 2.07
N THR A 165 6.67 -23.57 1.03
CA THR A 165 7.43 -23.75 -0.20
C THR A 165 8.35 -22.57 -0.47
N VAL A 166 9.55 -22.84 -0.97
CA VAL A 166 10.44 -21.79 -1.51
C VAL A 166 9.76 -21.16 -2.72
N ASP A 167 9.49 -19.86 -2.64
CA ASP A 167 8.85 -19.09 -3.71
C ASP A 167 9.91 -18.57 -4.69
N SER A 168 10.83 -17.75 -4.18
CA SER A 168 11.89 -17.13 -4.99
C SER A 168 13.15 -16.81 -4.19
N LEU A 169 14.30 -16.85 -4.87
CA LEU A 169 15.55 -16.27 -4.41
C LEU A 169 15.65 -14.82 -4.88
N SER A 170 16.06 -13.89 -4.00
CA SER A 170 16.24 -12.48 -4.40
C SER A 170 17.39 -12.35 -5.39
N ALA A 171 17.16 -11.69 -6.53
CA ALA A 171 18.13 -11.56 -7.63
C ALA A 171 19.29 -10.58 -7.38
N GLY A 172 19.34 -9.93 -6.22
CA GLY A 172 20.40 -8.99 -5.87
C GLY A 172 20.58 -8.86 -4.37
N VAL A 173 21.85 -8.88 -3.94
CA VAL A 173 22.28 -8.57 -2.57
C VAL A 173 23.23 -7.39 -2.68
N THR A 174 22.96 -6.31 -1.96
CA THR A 174 23.88 -5.17 -1.91
C THR A 174 25.02 -5.49 -0.98
N ASN A 175 26.24 -5.49 -1.50
CA ASN A 175 27.43 -5.65 -0.70
C ASN A 175 27.61 -4.40 0.18
N ALA A 176 27.49 -4.52 1.51
CA ALA A 176 27.58 -3.39 2.44
C ALA A 176 28.98 -2.74 2.47
N SER A 177 29.97 -3.40 1.86
CA SER A 177 31.39 -2.99 1.89
C SER A 177 31.87 -2.27 0.62
N SER A 178 31.05 -2.12 -0.42
CA SER A 178 31.47 -1.46 -1.67
C SER A 178 30.89 -0.06 -1.80
N THR A 179 31.65 0.96 -1.42
CA THR A 179 31.36 2.34 -1.79
C THR A 179 31.65 2.51 -3.29
N ARG A 180 30.66 2.94 -4.09
CA ARG A 180 30.87 3.24 -5.52
C ARG A 180 31.47 4.63 -5.65
N ASP A 181 32.61 4.78 -6.31
CA ASP A 181 33.08 6.12 -6.72
C ASP A 181 32.18 6.64 -7.87
N SER A 182 32.02 7.95 -7.91
CA SER A 182 31.30 8.81 -8.87
C SER A 182 31.56 8.52 -10.36
N LYS A 183 32.54 7.68 -10.70
CA LYS A 183 32.84 7.22 -12.08
C LYS A 183 32.47 5.77 -12.36
N GLY A 184 31.74 5.09 -11.47
CA GLY A 184 31.22 3.74 -11.72
C GLY A 184 32.26 2.63 -11.70
N MET A 185 33.48 2.90 -11.22
CA MET A 185 34.49 1.87 -10.97
C MET A 185 34.43 1.43 -9.50
N ALA A 186 34.59 0.13 -9.29
CA ALA A 186 34.74 -0.44 -7.96
C ALA A 186 36.16 -0.15 -7.45
N THR A 187 36.29 0.74 -6.47
CA THR A 187 37.54 0.96 -5.74
C THR A 187 37.58 0.00 -4.57
N VAL A 188 38.52 -0.95 -4.59
CA VAL A 188 38.77 -1.86 -3.48
C VAL A 188 39.79 -1.19 -2.57
N ASP A 189 39.34 -0.69 -1.42
CA ASP A 189 40.26 -0.26 -0.36
C ASP A 189 40.82 -1.53 0.30
N SER A 190 42.05 -1.88 -0.09
CA SER A 190 42.73 -3.08 0.37
C SER A 190 43.41 -2.80 1.70
N ASN A 191 42.70 -3.02 2.82
CA ASN A 191 43.34 -3.21 4.11
C ASN A 191 42.64 -4.32 4.91
N LEU A 192 43.22 -5.52 4.81
CA LEU A 192 43.03 -6.76 5.58
C LEU A 192 41.64 -7.40 5.58
N GLU A 193 41.41 -8.47 4.79
CA GLU A 193 40.62 -9.69 5.15
C GLU A 193 40.83 -10.82 4.10
N TRP A 194 41.72 -11.79 4.34
CA TRP A 194 41.85 -13.03 3.56
C TRP A 194 40.79 -14.09 3.95
N VAL A 195 39.84 -13.71 4.80
CA VAL A 195 38.68 -14.52 5.21
C VAL A 195 37.44 -13.83 4.68
N ARG A 196 36.81 -14.38 3.64
CA ARG A 196 35.50 -13.91 3.17
C ARG A 196 34.41 -14.64 3.94
N LEU A 197 33.58 -13.91 4.67
CA LEU A 197 32.36 -14.46 5.25
C LEU A 197 31.29 -14.61 4.16
N ALA A 198 30.55 -15.72 4.20
CA ALA A 198 29.42 -15.93 3.29
C ALA A 198 28.34 -14.87 3.55
N GLN A 199 27.83 -14.26 2.48
CA GLN A 199 26.74 -13.30 2.60
C GLN A 199 25.42 -14.00 2.91
N ARG A 200 24.50 -13.24 3.51
CA ARG A 200 23.15 -13.70 3.82
C ARG A 200 22.22 -13.29 2.69
N VAL A 201 21.77 -14.26 1.91
CA VAL A 201 20.86 -14.04 0.78
C VAL A 201 19.42 -14.27 1.24
N PRO A 202 18.52 -13.27 1.10
CA PRO A 202 17.13 -13.41 1.49
C PRO A 202 16.37 -14.30 0.52
N VAL A 203 15.85 -15.41 1.04
CA VAL A 203 14.97 -16.38 0.36
C VAL A 203 13.54 -16.17 0.83
N ARG A 204 12.63 -15.99 -0.11
CA ARG A 204 11.20 -15.84 0.18
C ARG A 204 10.52 -17.21 0.20
N ILE A 205 9.78 -17.48 1.27
CA ILE A 205 9.06 -18.75 1.48
C ILE A 205 7.58 -18.44 1.68
N HIS A 206 6.74 -19.15 0.94
CA HIS A 206 5.30 -19.14 1.07
C HIS A 206 4.87 -20.15 2.13
N LEU A 207 3.93 -19.79 3.01
CA LEU A 207 3.36 -20.73 3.99
C LEU A 207 2.15 -21.44 3.39
N ASP A 208 2.06 -22.75 3.55
CA ASP A 208 0.91 -23.52 3.02
C ASP A 208 -0.39 -23.23 3.78
N GLU A 209 -0.28 -23.11 5.10
CA GLU A 209 -1.40 -22.80 5.99
C GLU A 209 -1.10 -21.58 6.84
N GLN A 210 -1.85 -20.51 6.63
CA GLN A 210 -1.78 -19.34 7.47
C GLN A 210 -2.70 -19.52 8.69
N GLN A 211 -2.15 -20.02 9.80
CA GLN A 211 -2.89 -20.10 11.06
C GLN A 211 -3.18 -18.68 11.58
N ALA A 212 -4.44 -18.44 11.95
CA ALA A 212 -4.94 -17.12 12.34
C ALA A 212 -4.15 -16.53 13.52
N ASN A 213 -3.58 -15.33 13.32
CA ASN A 213 -2.98 -14.39 14.29
C ASN A 213 -2.14 -14.95 15.47
N LEU A 214 -1.69 -16.20 15.41
CA LEU A 214 -0.88 -16.79 16.49
C LEU A 214 0.53 -16.18 16.54
N TYR A 215 1.03 -15.75 15.38
CA TYR A 215 2.35 -15.16 15.23
C TYR A 215 2.21 -13.79 14.57
N PRO A 216 2.50 -12.69 15.27
CA PRO A 216 2.51 -11.37 14.66
C PRO A 216 3.62 -11.28 13.60
N ALA A 217 3.42 -10.40 12.62
CA ALA A 217 4.45 -10.06 11.65
C ALA A 217 5.71 -9.58 12.38
N GLY A 218 6.87 -10.17 12.07
CA GLY A 218 8.13 -9.92 12.77
C GLY A 218 8.56 -11.04 13.74
N THR A 219 7.76 -12.10 13.90
CA THR A 219 8.17 -13.28 14.67
C THR A 219 9.38 -13.96 14.05
N THR A 220 10.42 -14.20 14.84
CA THR A 220 11.62 -14.96 14.43
C THR A 220 11.30 -16.45 14.33
N ALA A 221 11.80 -17.13 13.31
CA ALA A 221 11.65 -18.56 13.13
C ALA A 221 12.94 -19.20 12.62
N THR A 222 13.14 -20.47 12.96
CA THR A 222 14.15 -21.31 12.33
C THR A 222 13.55 -21.97 11.10
N VAL A 223 14.31 -21.95 10.00
CA VAL A 223 13.87 -22.43 8.69
C VAL A 223 14.80 -23.56 8.24
N VAL A 224 14.23 -24.70 7.87
CA VAL A 224 14.96 -25.87 7.37
C VAL A 224 14.36 -26.28 6.03
N VAL A 225 15.16 -26.20 4.96
CA VAL A 225 14.78 -26.66 3.62
C VAL A 225 14.93 -28.19 3.57
N THR A 226 13.86 -28.91 3.24
CA THR A 226 13.85 -30.39 3.22
C THR A 226 14.03 -30.99 1.82
N GLY A 227 14.01 -30.17 0.77
CA GLY A 227 14.20 -30.60 -0.63
C GLY A 227 12.89 -30.74 -1.39
N ASP A 228 12.80 -31.69 -2.31
CA ASP A 228 11.64 -31.89 -3.21
C ASP A 228 10.38 -32.40 -2.48
N LYS A 229 10.53 -33.05 -1.32
CA LYS A 229 9.41 -33.58 -0.53
C LYS A 229 9.49 -33.14 0.91
N ASP A 230 8.33 -33.16 1.58
CA ASP A 230 8.27 -33.00 3.03
C ASP A 230 9.10 -34.12 3.67
N ARG A 231 9.89 -33.76 4.68
CA ARG A 231 10.67 -34.74 5.46
C ARG A 231 9.70 -35.74 6.09
N ASN A 232 9.86 -37.02 5.75
CA ASN A 232 9.02 -38.09 6.24
C ASN A 232 9.27 -38.29 7.75
N THR A 233 8.32 -37.89 8.60
CA THR A 233 8.45 -37.93 10.06
C THR A 233 8.33 -39.34 10.66
N ASP A 234 8.03 -40.35 9.85
CA ASP A 234 7.84 -41.72 10.32
C ASP A 234 9.14 -42.46 10.68
N HIS A 235 10.31 -41.88 10.36
CA HIS A 235 11.62 -42.47 10.67
C HIS A 235 12.52 -41.52 11.46
N GLU A 236 11.98 -40.72 12.39
CA GLU A 236 12.83 -40.03 13.35
C GLU A 236 13.12 -40.94 14.55
N SER A 237 14.34 -41.49 14.57
CA SER A 237 14.88 -42.15 15.75
C SER A 237 14.84 -41.17 16.93
N VAL A 238 14.49 -41.69 18.11
CA VAL A 238 14.35 -40.97 19.40
C VAL A 238 15.55 -40.07 19.71
N PHE A 239 16.72 -40.38 19.13
CA PHE A 239 17.95 -39.61 19.23
C PHE A 239 17.92 -38.22 18.57
N ILE A 240 17.26 -38.06 17.42
CA ILE A 240 17.21 -36.77 16.70
C ILE A 240 16.28 -35.79 17.43
N LYS A 241 15.16 -36.28 17.99
CA LYS A 241 14.29 -35.48 18.86
C LYS A 241 15.00 -35.01 20.14
N LEU A 242 15.91 -35.83 20.68
CA LEU A 242 16.72 -35.44 21.84
C LEU A 242 17.76 -34.37 21.49
N MET A 243 18.39 -34.47 20.31
CA MET A 243 19.39 -33.49 19.85
C MET A 243 18.79 -32.13 19.48
N HIS A 244 17.56 -32.09 18.97
CA HIS A 244 16.85 -30.82 18.79
C HIS A 244 16.53 -30.13 20.13
N ARG A 245 16.27 -30.90 21.19
CA ARG A 245 15.95 -30.38 22.53
C ARG A 245 17.18 -29.88 23.31
N LEU A 246 18.37 -30.37 22.98
CA LEU A 246 19.63 -29.97 23.63
C LEU A 246 20.26 -28.72 23.03
N ARG A 247 19.87 -28.32 21.81
CA ARG A 247 20.41 -27.13 21.14
C ARG A 247 19.78 -25.81 21.63
N GLU A 248 18.82 -25.88 22.55
CA GLU A 248 18.15 -24.72 23.18
C GLU A 248 18.79 -24.30 24.52
N PHE A 249 19.83 -25.00 25.00
CA PHE A 249 20.49 -24.73 26.29
C PHE A 249 21.97 -24.31 26.17
N GLY A 250 22.37 -23.71 25.05
CA GLY A 250 23.72 -23.15 24.86
C GLY A 250 23.68 -21.70 24.44
#